data_AF-A0A9X4SBS7-F1
#
_entry.id   AF-A0A9X4SBS7-F1
#
_cell.length_a   1.000
_cell.length_b   1.000
_cell.length_c   1.000
_cell.angle_alpha   90.00
_cell.angle_beta   90.00
_cell.angle_gamma   90.00
#
_symmetry.space_group_name_H-M   'P 1'
#
loop_
_entity.id
_entity.type
_entity.pdbx_description
1 polymer ?
#
loop_
_entity_poly.entity_id
_entity_poly.type
_entity_poly.pdbx_seq_one_letter_code
_entity_poly.pdbx_strand_id
1 'polypeptide(L)'
;MILEQTTLDFFIKNKDAFLVMAGLGALATTSLTAMFSLLGAIQAKKIDERIKRQEAIRKLLEDGMIGIGENMHEILATADILVKKFQLTAHKNDPSLERSIQQYKDRIDNNKKHLQKAKTVYRYKLYGLDEGLSAIARVADWVKRLRDNIELASAMLKLADEIRKLIDREIIYCYRNGDYPRKITLLIIKFYAWRIRRSWNERA
;
A
#
# COMPACT_ATOMS: atom_id res chain seq x y z
N MET A 1 -76.14 20.60 -0.37
CA MET A 1 -76.38 21.12 -1.73
C MET A 1 -75.82 22.53 -1.96
N ILE A 2 -76.10 23.54 -1.12
CA ILE A 2 -75.56 24.92 -1.31
C ILE A 2 -74.01 25.01 -1.16
N LEU A 3 -73.43 24.16 -0.30
CA LEU A 3 -71.97 24.14 -0.10
C LEU A 3 -71.19 23.58 -1.32
N GLU A 4 -71.78 22.71 -2.12
CA GLU A 4 -71.11 22.14 -3.32
C GLU A 4 -71.11 23.11 -4.50
N GLN A 5 -72.16 23.93 -4.62
CA GLN A 5 -72.27 24.89 -5.71
C GLN A 5 -71.30 26.08 -5.53
N THR A 6 -71.12 26.51 -4.27
CA THR A 6 -70.20 27.59 -3.92
C THR A 6 -68.72 27.19 -4.07
N THR A 7 -68.35 25.93 -3.82
CA THR A 7 -67.00 25.45 -4.09
C THR A 7 -66.72 25.34 -5.59
N LEU A 8 -67.70 24.86 -6.38
CA LEU A 8 -67.54 24.73 -7.83
C LEU A 8 -67.35 26.09 -8.52
N ASP A 9 -68.17 27.09 -8.17
CA ASP A 9 -68.07 28.44 -8.72
C ASP A 9 -66.75 29.12 -8.34
N PHE A 10 -66.23 28.85 -7.14
CA PHE A 10 -64.91 29.34 -6.72
C PHE A 10 -63.78 28.76 -7.58
N PHE A 11 -63.81 27.46 -7.90
CA PHE A 11 -62.82 26.82 -8.78
C PHE A 11 -62.91 27.32 -10.22
N ILE A 12 -64.12 27.53 -10.74
CA ILE A 12 -64.32 28.05 -12.11
C ILE A 12 -63.77 29.47 -12.22
N LYS A 13 -64.04 30.33 -11.23
CA LYS A 13 -63.60 31.73 -11.22
C LYS A 13 -62.09 31.89 -11.03
N ASN A 14 -61.41 30.93 -10.40
CA ASN A 14 -59.97 30.96 -10.15
C ASN A 14 -59.16 29.93 -10.96
N LYS A 15 -59.78 29.32 -11.99
CA LYS A 15 -59.19 28.24 -12.80
C LYS A 15 -57.80 28.60 -13.34
N ASP A 16 -57.63 29.83 -13.82
CA ASP A 16 -56.37 30.31 -14.38
C ASP A 16 -55.27 30.45 -13.31
N ALA A 17 -55.62 30.89 -12.10
CA ALA A 17 -54.68 30.96 -10.98
C ALA A 17 -54.23 29.57 -10.52
N PHE A 18 -55.14 28.59 -10.50
CA PHE A 18 -54.79 27.19 -10.21
C PHE A 18 -53.89 26.58 -11.28
N LEU A 19 -54.14 26.86 -12.57
CA LEU A 19 -53.29 26.43 -13.69
C LEU A 19 -51.89 27.03 -13.61
N VAL A 20 -51.77 28.32 -13.28
CA VAL A 20 -50.47 29.00 -13.11
C VAL A 20 -49.71 28.45 -11.90
N MET A 21 -50.38 28.25 -10.76
CA MET A 21 -49.78 27.65 -9.56
C MET A 21 -49.32 26.22 -9.81
N ALA A 22 -50.12 25.41 -10.51
CA ALA A 22 -49.74 24.05 -10.90
C ALA A 22 -48.57 24.05 -11.89
N GLY A 23 -48.56 24.95 -12.87
CA GLY A 23 -47.46 25.11 -13.83
C GLY A 23 -46.15 25.54 -13.17
N LEU A 24 -46.18 26.52 -12.27
CA LEU A 24 -45.03 26.95 -11.48
C LEU A 24 -44.54 25.84 -10.55
N GLY A 25 -45.46 25.10 -9.93
CA GLY A 25 -45.15 23.91 -9.12
C GLY A 25 -44.44 22.81 -9.94
N ALA A 26 -44.93 22.52 -11.15
CA ALA A 26 -44.31 21.56 -12.06
C ALA A 26 -42.92 22.00 -12.55
N LEU A 27 -42.73 23.29 -12.84
CA LEU A 27 -41.42 23.85 -13.23
C LEU A 27 -40.41 23.82 -12.07
N ALA A 28 -40.86 24.10 -10.84
CA ALA A 28 -40.01 24.00 -9.66
C ALA A 28 -39.59 22.54 -9.37
N THR A 29 -40.52 21.58 -9.45
CA THR A 29 -40.20 20.16 -9.21
C THR A 29 -39.31 19.56 -10.29
N THR A 30 -39.53 19.91 -11.57
CA THR A 30 -38.66 19.48 -12.67
C THR A 30 -37.25 20.06 -12.54
N SER A 31 -37.12 21.34 -12.17
CA SER A 31 -35.83 21.98 -11.91
C SER A 31 -35.07 21.31 -10.77
N LEU A 32 -35.74 21.03 -9.64
CA LEU A 32 -35.15 20.30 -8.51
C LEU A 32 -34.72 18.88 -8.91
N THR A 33 -35.57 18.16 -9.66
CA THR A 33 -35.26 16.82 -10.14
C THR A 33 -34.03 16.81 -11.05
N ALA A 34 -33.91 17.78 -11.95
CA ALA A 34 -32.74 17.94 -12.81
C ALA A 34 -31.46 18.22 -12.01
N MET A 35 -31.52 19.08 -10.98
CA MET A 35 -30.39 19.35 -10.09
C MET A 35 -29.95 18.09 -9.33
N PHE A 36 -30.88 17.32 -8.76
CA PHE A 36 -30.55 16.08 -8.07
C PHE A 36 -29.99 15.02 -9.03
N SER A 37 -30.50 14.95 -10.27
CA SER A 37 -29.97 14.06 -11.30
C SER A 37 -28.54 14.42 -11.69
N LEU A 38 -28.23 15.72 -11.83
CA LEU A 38 -26.86 16.19 -12.11
C LEU A 38 -25.89 15.86 -10.97
N LEU A 39 -26.29 16.10 -9.71
CA LEU A 39 -25.48 15.74 -8.54
C LEU A 39 -25.25 14.22 -8.47
N GLY A 40 -26.30 13.43 -8.74
CA GLY A 40 -26.20 11.97 -8.84
C GLY A 40 -25.22 11.53 -9.92
N ALA A 41 -25.26 12.13 -11.11
CA ALA A 41 -24.34 11.82 -12.21
C ALA A 41 -22.87 12.17 -11.86
N ILE A 42 -22.62 13.30 -11.19
CA ILE A 42 -21.28 13.69 -10.75
C ILE A 42 -20.74 12.69 -9.71
N GLN A 43 -21.56 12.29 -8.74
CA GLN A 43 -21.17 11.30 -7.74
C GLN A 43 -20.93 9.93 -8.36
N ALA A 44 -21.83 9.48 -9.25
CA ALA A 44 -21.69 8.22 -9.98
C ALA A 44 -20.38 8.19 -10.79
N LYS A 45 -20.03 9.27 -11.49
CA LYS A 45 -18.76 9.38 -12.23
C LYS A 45 -17.55 9.26 -11.31
N LYS A 46 -17.56 9.93 -10.15
CA LYS A 46 -16.46 9.81 -9.16
C LYS A 46 -16.32 8.39 -8.60
N ILE A 47 -17.45 7.71 -8.36
CA ILE A 47 -17.45 6.32 -7.89
C ILE A 47 -16.90 5.40 -8.98
N ASP A 48 -17.34 5.55 -10.23
CA ASP A 48 -16.87 4.76 -11.37
C ASP A 48 -15.37 4.96 -11.61
N GLU A 49 -14.87 6.20 -11.59
CA GLU A 49 -13.44 6.50 -11.67
C GLU A 49 -12.65 5.86 -10.52
N ARG A 50 -13.22 5.85 -9.31
CA ARG A 50 -12.59 5.18 -8.16
C ARG A 50 -12.54 3.68 -8.36
N ILE A 51 -13.63 3.04 -8.79
CA ILE A 51 -13.68 1.60 -9.05
C ILE A 51 -12.67 1.21 -10.13
N LYS A 52 -12.62 1.93 -11.25
CA LYS A 52 -11.64 1.71 -12.32
C LYS A 52 -10.20 1.83 -11.84
N ARG A 53 -9.92 2.83 -10.99
CA ARG A 53 -8.60 2.98 -10.36
C ARG A 53 -8.28 1.80 -9.45
N GLN A 54 -9.25 1.34 -8.66
CA GLN A 54 -9.06 0.22 -7.75
C GLN A 54 -8.76 -1.07 -8.49
N GLU A 55 -9.51 -1.36 -9.55
CA GLU A 55 -9.29 -2.53 -10.41
C GLU A 55 -7.92 -2.48 -11.07
N ALA A 56 -7.53 -1.32 -11.60
CA ALA A 56 -6.20 -1.14 -12.19
C ALA A 56 -5.11 -1.42 -11.16
N ILE A 57 -5.19 -0.86 -9.94
CA ILE A 57 -4.18 -1.08 -8.90
C ILE A 57 -4.14 -2.54 -8.45
N ARG A 58 -5.30 -3.19 -8.27
CA ARG A 58 -5.37 -4.61 -7.88
C ARG A 58 -4.70 -5.50 -8.90
N LYS A 59 -5.11 -5.41 -10.17
CA LYS A 59 -4.53 -6.18 -11.27
C LYS A 59 -3.02 -5.95 -11.36
N LEU A 60 -2.58 -4.71 -11.14
CA LEU A 60 -1.17 -4.37 -11.19
C LEU A 60 -0.35 -4.91 -10.00
N LEU A 61 -0.96 -5.15 -8.83
CA LEU A 61 -0.31 -5.68 -7.63
C LEU A 61 -0.36 -7.22 -7.57
N GLU A 62 -1.42 -7.83 -8.09
CA GLU A 62 -1.66 -9.28 -8.07
C GLU A 62 -0.48 -10.07 -8.62
N ASP A 63 0.08 -9.64 -9.75
CA ASP A 63 1.18 -10.32 -10.47
C ASP A 63 2.52 -10.37 -9.72
N GLY A 64 2.67 -9.74 -8.55
CA GLY A 64 3.96 -9.79 -7.86
C GLY A 64 4.05 -9.18 -6.48
N MET A 65 2.93 -8.83 -5.86
CA MET A 65 2.90 -8.67 -4.41
C MET A 65 3.41 -9.93 -3.70
N ILE A 66 3.06 -11.12 -4.22
CA ILE A 66 3.52 -12.41 -3.71
C ILE A 66 5.05 -12.50 -3.82
N GLY A 67 5.58 -12.26 -5.04
CA GLY A 67 7.01 -12.31 -5.28
C GLY A 67 7.81 -11.29 -4.44
N ILE A 68 7.30 -10.08 -4.22
CA ILE A 68 7.95 -9.12 -3.33
C ILE A 68 7.98 -9.65 -1.89
N GLY A 69 6.82 -10.10 -1.38
CA GLY A 69 6.68 -10.61 -0.02
C GLY A 69 7.62 -11.79 0.25
N GLU A 70 7.60 -12.79 -0.63
CA GLU A 70 8.45 -13.98 -0.55
C GLU A 70 9.93 -13.62 -0.56
N ASN A 71 10.38 -12.80 -1.52
CA ASN A 71 11.79 -12.43 -1.63
C ASN A 71 12.27 -11.63 -0.41
N MET A 72 11.47 -10.69 0.12
CA MET A 72 11.83 -9.96 1.34
C MET A 72 11.95 -10.91 2.53
N HIS A 73 10.98 -11.81 2.69
CA HIS A 73 10.97 -12.76 3.79
C HIS A 73 12.18 -13.70 3.72
N GLU A 74 12.47 -14.23 2.52
CA GLU A 74 13.57 -15.15 2.32
C GLU A 74 14.94 -14.49 2.52
N ILE A 75 15.12 -13.23 2.10
CA ILE A 75 16.33 -12.46 2.38
C ILE A 75 16.57 -12.34 3.89
N LEU A 76 15.54 -11.94 4.65
CA LEU A 76 15.67 -11.74 6.09
C LEU A 76 15.85 -13.05 6.85
N ALA A 77 15.09 -14.09 6.49
CA ALA A 77 15.23 -15.42 7.10
C ALA A 77 16.62 -16.01 6.85
N THR A 78 17.14 -15.86 5.62
CA THR A 78 18.48 -16.34 5.28
C THR A 78 19.56 -15.56 6.04
N ALA A 79 19.40 -14.24 6.16
CA ALA A 79 20.32 -13.41 6.92
C ALA A 79 20.29 -13.71 8.43
N ASP A 80 19.11 -14.03 9.00
CA ASP A 80 18.98 -14.48 10.40
C ASP A 80 19.70 -15.82 10.65
N ILE A 81 19.52 -16.79 9.76
CA ILE A 81 20.26 -18.07 9.82
C ILE A 81 21.77 -17.82 9.75
N LEU A 82 22.21 -16.91 8.87
CA LEU A 82 23.62 -16.55 8.75
C LEU A 82 24.19 -15.97 10.06
N VAL A 83 23.45 -15.10 10.74
CA VAL A 83 23.84 -14.55 12.06
C VAL A 83 23.93 -15.65 13.11
N LYS A 84 22.97 -16.58 13.14
CA LYS A 84 23.01 -17.75 14.04
C LYS A 84 24.23 -18.64 13.76
N LYS A 85 24.64 -18.78 12.50
CA LYS A 85 25.86 -19.51 12.15
C LYS A 85 27.12 -18.78 12.60
N PHE A 86 27.15 -17.45 12.57
CA PHE A 86 28.29 -16.67 13.09
C PHE A 86 28.48 -16.81 14.59
N GLN A 87 27.41 -17.08 15.35
CA GLN A 87 27.49 -17.34 16.80
C GLN A 87 28.21 -18.63 17.17
N LEU A 88 28.34 -19.57 16.23
CA LEU A 88 29.03 -20.85 16.44
C LEU A 88 30.55 -20.64 16.40
N THR A 89 31.09 -19.98 17.43
CA THR A 89 32.51 -19.67 17.59
C THR A 89 33.41 -20.90 17.67
N ALA A 90 32.89 -22.03 18.17
CA ALA A 90 33.62 -23.29 18.31
C ALA A 90 34.11 -23.89 16.97
N HIS A 91 33.53 -23.48 15.85
CA HIS A 91 33.79 -24.08 14.53
C HIS A 91 34.29 -23.05 13.49
N LYS A 92 34.89 -21.93 13.92
CA LYS A 92 35.36 -20.86 13.01
C LYS A 92 36.27 -21.35 11.86
N ASN A 93 36.99 -22.46 12.06
CA ASN A 93 37.91 -23.05 11.07
C ASN A 93 37.40 -24.35 10.44
N ASP A 94 36.14 -24.74 10.67
CA ASP A 94 35.57 -25.94 10.04
C ASP A 94 35.24 -25.67 8.55
N PRO A 95 35.87 -26.38 7.60
CA PRO A 95 35.60 -26.21 6.17
C PRO A 95 34.13 -26.46 5.79
N SER A 96 33.43 -27.33 6.54
CA SER A 96 32.01 -27.61 6.33
C SER A 96 31.14 -26.40 6.66
N LEU A 97 31.45 -25.72 7.77
CA LEU A 97 30.73 -24.52 8.19
C LEU A 97 30.94 -23.36 7.20
N GLU A 98 32.17 -23.16 6.72
CA GLU A 98 32.46 -22.11 5.75
C GLU A 98 31.74 -22.33 4.41
N ARG A 99 31.64 -23.57 3.93
CA ARG A 99 30.82 -23.91 2.74
C ARG A 99 29.34 -23.57 2.97
N SER A 100 28.80 -23.91 4.15
CA SER A 100 27.41 -23.60 4.50
C SER A 100 27.17 -22.09 4.58
N ILE A 101 28.08 -21.33 5.19
CA ILE A 101 28.05 -19.86 5.24
C ILE A 101 28.02 -19.27 3.83
N GLN A 102 28.88 -19.78 2.93
CA GLN A 102 28.92 -19.30 1.55
C GLN A 102 27.61 -19.58 0.81
N GLN A 103 27.02 -20.78 0.96
CA GLN A 103 25.71 -21.10 0.39
C GLN A 103 24.62 -20.11 0.82
N TYR A 104 24.58 -19.71 2.09
CA TYR A 104 23.61 -18.72 2.56
C TYR A 104 23.88 -17.31 1.99
N LYS A 105 25.15 -16.93 1.82
CA LYS A 105 25.50 -15.67 1.14
C LYS A 105 25.01 -15.66 -0.30
N ASP A 106 25.21 -16.75 -1.02
CA ASP A 106 24.80 -16.90 -2.42
C ASP A 106 23.27 -16.88 -2.55
N ARG A 107 22.55 -17.53 -1.60
CA ARG A 107 21.08 -17.49 -1.53
C ARG A 107 20.56 -16.07 -1.32
N ILE A 108 21.18 -15.29 -0.44
CA ILE A 108 20.85 -13.86 -0.27
C ILE A 108 21.03 -13.09 -1.59
N ASP A 109 22.13 -13.33 -2.31
CA ASP A 109 22.41 -12.62 -3.57
C ASP A 109 21.40 -12.98 -4.67
N ASN A 110 20.99 -14.25 -4.75
CA ASN A 110 19.97 -14.69 -5.71
C ASN A 110 18.61 -14.04 -5.41
N ASN A 111 18.14 -14.10 -4.16
CA ASN A 111 16.85 -13.49 -3.78
C ASN A 111 16.85 -11.97 -3.94
N LYS A 112 18.00 -11.32 -3.72
CA LYS A 112 18.17 -9.89 -3.99
C LYS A 112 18.02 -9.56 -5.48
N LYS A 113 18.55 -10.39 -6.39
CA LYS A 113 18.34 -10.21 -7.84
C LYS A 113 16.85 -10.31 -8.20
N HIS A 114 16.15 -11.28 -7.61
CA HIS A 114 14.70 -11.42 -7.79
C HIS A 114 13.92 -10.21 -7.22
N LEU A 115 14.30 -9.73 -6.04
CA LEU A 115 13.71 -8.55 -5.44
C LEU A 115 13.96 -7.28 -6.28
N GLN A 116 15.15 -7.12 -6.86
CA GLN A 116 15.47 -6.01 -7.75
C GLN A 116 14.69 -6.07 -9.06
N LYS A 117 14.52 -7.27 -9.64
CA LYS A 117 13.68 -7.48 -10.82
C LYS A 117 12.23 -7.11 -10.53
N ALA A 118 11.70 -7.59 -9.39
CA ALA A 118 10.36 -7.22 -8.93
C ALA A 118 10.26 -5.70 -8.74
N LYS A 119 11.20 -5.08 -8.02
CA LYS A 119 11.21 -3.63 -7.78
C LYS A 119 11.08 -2.82 -9.07
N THR A 120 11.76 -3.18 -10.15
CA THR A 120 11.65 -2.49 -11.44
C THR A 120 10.22 -2.49 -12.00
N VAL A 121 9.51 -3.60 -11.85
CA VAL A 121 8.10 -3.74 -12.27
C VAL A 121 7.16 -2.89 -11.40
N TYR A 122 7.50 -2.72 -10.12
CA TYR A 122 6.66 -2.04 -9.12
C TYR A 122 7.05 -0.59 -8.82
N ARG A 123 8.13 -0.06 -9.42
CA ARG A 123 8.67 1.27 -9.13
C ARG A 123 7.64 2.41 -9.21
N TYR A 124 6.79 2.39 -10.23
CA TYR A 124 5.73 3.40 -10.40
C TYR A 124 4.45 3.07 -9.61
N LYS A 125 4.31 1.82 -9.15
CA LYS A 125 3.10 1.27 -8.50
C LYS A 125 3.13 1.38 -6.97
N LEU A 126 4.31 1.16 -6.38
CA LEU A 126 4.58 1.21 -4.94
C LEU A 126 5.50 2.39 -4.61
N TYR A 127 5.22 3.54 -5.22
CA TYR A 127 6.04 4.73 -5.10
C TYR A 127 6.30 5.06 -3.63
N GLY A 128 7.57 5.13 -3.25
CA GLY A 128 8.02 5.40 -1.88
C GLY A 128 8.38 4.17 -1.04
N LEU A 129 7.95 2.95 -1.40
CA LEU A 129 8.39 1.72 -0.71
C LEU A 129 9.81 1.29 -1.15
N ASP A 130 10.31 1.84 -2.26
CA ASP A 130 11.64 1.57 -2.80
C ASP A 130 12.77 1.72 -1.77
N GLU A 131 12.66 2.70 -0.89
CA GLU A 131 13.68 2.95 0.14
C GLU A 131 13.70 1.83 1.18
N GLY A 132 12.53 1.32 1.59
CA GLY A 132 12.42 0.18 2.49
C GLY A 132 12.94 -1.11 1.85
N LEU A 133 12.56 -1.40 0.60
CA LEU A 133 13.07 -2.54 -0.16
C LEU A 133 14.60 -2.49 -0.30
N SER A 134 15.13 -1.30 -0.59
CA SER A 134 16.58 -1.10 -0.70
C SER A 134 17.28 -1.23 0.64
N ALA A 135 16.66 -0.79 1.74
CA ALA A 135 17.19 -0.95 3.08
C ALA A 135 17.29 -2.44 3.46
N ILE A 136 16.25 -3.23 3.22
CA ILE A 136 16.26 -4.69 3.46
C ILE A 136 17.39 -5.36 2.68
N ALA A 137 17.52 -5.05 1.38
CA ALA A 137 18.59 -5.61 0.55
C ALA A 137 20.00 -5.24 1.06
N ARG A 138 20.21 -3.98 1.49
CA ARG A 138 21.49 -3.52 2.04
C ARG A 138 21.79 -4.15 3.41
N VAL A 139 20.79 -4.32 4.26
CA VAL A 139 20.96 -4.99 5.56
C VAL A 139 21.52 -6.38 5.35
N ALA A 140 20.99 -7.12 4.38
CA ALA A 140 21.50 -8.44 4.07
C ALA A 140 22.98 -8.40 3.64
N ASP A 141 23.38 -7.43 2.81
CA ASP A 141 24.80 -7.24 2.43
C ASP A 141 25.69 -6.90 3.62
N TRP A 142 25.21 -6.05 4.54
CA TRP A 142 25.94 -5.65 5.75
C TRP A 142 26.10 -6.80 6.73
N VAL A 143 25.04 -7.59 6.93
CA VAL A 143 25.06 -8.78 7.78
C VAL A 143 26.14 -9.76 7.32
N LYS A 144 26.35 -9.96 6.01
CA LYS A 144 27.44 -10.81 5.48
C LYS A 144 28.84 -10.43 5.98
N ARG A 145 29.03 -9.16 6.38
CA ARG A 145 30.30 -8.57 6.83
C ARG A 145 30.37 -8.38 8.35
N LEU A 146 29.34 -8.77 9.10
CA LEU A 146 29.23 -8.58 10.55
C LEU A 146 29.50 -9.86 11.33
N ARG A 147 30.46 -10.68 10.86
CA ARG A 147 30.83 -11.93 11.54
C ARG A 147 31.30 -11.69 12.98
N ASP A 148 32.04 -10.61 13.21
CA ASP A 148 32.62 -10.31 14.52
C ASP A 148 31.74 -9.39 15.39
N ASN A 149 30.61 -8.89 14.87
CA ASN A 149 29.67 -8.06 15.63
C ASN A 149 28.22 -8.53 15.40
N ILE A 150 27.90 -9.62 16.08
CA ILE A 150 26.64 -10.36 15.98
C ILE A 150 25.48 -9.56 16.58
N GLU A 151 25.73 -8.81 17.64
CA GLU A 151 24.72 -7.96 18.29
C GLU A 151 24.22 -6.87 17.35
N LEU A 152 25.14 -6.18 16.67
CA LEU A 152 24.80 -5.19 15.65
C LEU A 152 24.05 -5.82 14.48
N ALA A 153 24.48 -6.99 13.99
CA ALA A 153 23.79 -7.71 12.93
C ALA A 153 22.34 -8.05 13.32
N SER A 154 22.15 -8.56 14.54
CA SER A 154 20.84 -8.91 15.09
C SER A 154 19.94 -7.68 15.26
N ALA A 155 20.49 -6.56 15.73
CA ALA A 155 19.76 -5.30 15.86
C ALA A 155 19.32 -4.74 14.49
N MET A 156 20.19 -4.79 13.49
CA MET A 156 19.87 -4.37 12.12
C MET A 156 18.80 -5.25 11.48
N LEU A 157 18.84 -6.57 11.70
CA LEU A 157 17.82 -7.49 11.22
C LEU A 157 16.46 -7.24 11.85
N LYS A 158 16.40 -6.95 13.16
CA LYS A 158 15.14 -6.56 13.83
C LYS A 158 14.52 -5.31 13.20
N LEU A 159 15.33 -4.29 12.93
CA LEU A 159 14.83 -3.07 12.26
C LEU A 159 14.37 -3.36 10.82
N ALA A 160 15.07 -4.24 10.10
CA ALA A 160 14.69 -4.63 8.75
C ALA A 160 13.39 -5.45 8.71
N ASP A 161 13.15 -6.30 9.72
CA ASP A 161 11.88 -7.03 9.87
C ASP A 161 10.71 -6.08 10.17
N GLU A 162 10.92 -5.02 10.94
CA GLU A 162 9.89 -3.97 11.12
C GLU A 162 9.58 -3.25 9.80
N ILE A 163 10.61 -2.93 8.99
CA ILE A 163 10.39 -2.38 7.64
C ILE A 163 9.58 -3.37 6.78
N ARG A 164 9.92 -4.66 6.79
CA ARG A 164 9.18 -5.70 6.05
C ARG A 164 7.71 -5.72 6.46
N LYS A 165 7.42 -5.79 7.77
CA LYS A 165 6.04 -5.78 8.28
C LYS A 165 5.25 -4.55 7.83
N LEU A 166 5.88 -3.38 7.80
CA LEU A 166 5.25 -2.14 7.31
C LEU A 166 4.97 -2.21 5.81
N ILE A 167 5.92 -2.70 5.02
CA ILE A 167 5.74 -2.90 3.58
C ILE A 167 4.60 -3.90 3.30
N ASP A 168 4.60 -5.06 3.95
CA ASP A 168 3.57 -6.10 3.75
C ASP A 168 2.17 -5.55 4.06
N ARG A 169 2.01 -4.86 5.21
CA ARG A 169 0.74 -4.22 5.57
C ARG A 169 0.32 -3.17 4.55
N GLU A 170 1.27 -2.38 4.05
CA GLU A 170 0.97 -1.32 3.10
C GLU A 170 0.61 -1.86 1.71
N ILE A 171 1.26 -2.93 1.25
CA ILE A 171 0.90 -3.64 0.03
C ILE A 171 -0.52 -4.20 0.13
N ILE A 172 -0.87 -4.85 1.26
CA ILE A 172 -2.23 -5.35 1.51
C ILE A 172 -3.25 -4.20 1.53
N TYR A 173 -2.89 -3.07 2.15
CA TYR A 173 -3.73 -1.87 2.17
C TYR A 173 -3.97 -1.34 0.76
N CYS A 174 -2.92 -1.20 -0.05
CA CYS A 174 -2.99 -0.72 -1.44
C CYS A 174 -3.84 -1.67 -2.29
N TYR A 175 -3.68 -2.98 -2.11
CA TYR A 175 -4.48 -3.99 -2.82
C TYR A 175 -5.97 -3.91 -2.46
N ARG A 176 -6.30 -3.86 -1.16
CA ARG A 176 -7.69 -3.82 -0.70
C ARG A 176 -8.40 -2.53 -1.11
N ASN A 177 -7.75 -1.39 -0.89
CA ASN A 177 -8.36 -0.09 -1.11
C ASN A 177 -8.16 0.45 -2.52
N GLY A 178 -7.27 -0.16 -3.30
CA GLY A 178 -6.87 0.31 -4.63
C GLY A 178 -6.40 1.76 -4.59
N ASP A 179 -5.49 2.04 -3.65
CA ASP A 179 -4.90 3.36 -3.43
C ASP A 179 -3.38 3.22 -3.24
N TYR A 180 -2.68 4.35 -3.23
CA TYR A 180 -1.23 4.41 -3.05
C TYR A 180 -0.82 4.24 -1.57
N PRO A 181 0.46 3.93 -1.31
CA PRO A 181 1.00 3.86 0.04
C PRO A 181 0.78 5.16 0.84
N ARG A 182 0.36 5.02 2.09
CA ARG A 182 0.14 6.13 3.02
C ARG A 182 1.45 6.84 3.35
N LYS A 183 1.43 8.17 3.24
CA LYS A 183 2.60 9.04 3.51
C LYS A 183 3.22 8.81 4.89
N ILE A 184 2.40 8.58 5.92
CA ILE A 184 2.88 8.31 7.28
C ILE A 184 3.69 7.01 7.32
N THR A 185 3.19 5.93 6.71
CA THR A 185 3.93 4.66 6.61
C THR A 185 5.26 4.86 5.89
N LEU A 186 5.27 5.64 4.80
CA LEU A 186 6.50 5.96 4.06
C LEU A 186 7.52 6.69 4.93
N LEU A 187 7.09 7.66 5.75
CA LEU A 187 7.98 8.37 6.68
C LEU A 187 8.56 7.43 7.74
N ILE A 188 7.75 6.53 8.29
CA ILE A 188 8.21 5.52 9.27
C ILE A 188 9.25 4.59 8.63
N ILE A 189 9.01 4.10 7.41
CA ILE A 189 9.98 3.28 6.65
C ILE A 189 11.29 4.05 6.45
N LYS A 190 11.23 5.32 6.06
CA LYS A 190 12.41 6.18 5.91
C LYS A 190 13.18 6.35 7.20
N PHE A 191 12.49 6.55 8.31
CA PHE A 191 13.08 6.67 9.63
C PHE A 191 13.83 5.39 10.02
N TYR A 192 13.21 4.21 9.86
CA TYR A 192 13.89 2.93 10.11
C TYR A 192 15.09 2.72 9.18
N ALA A 193 14.94 2.99 7.88
CA ALA A 193 16.04 2.89 6.92
C ALA A 193 17.21 3.83 7.25
N TRP A 194 16.92 5.04 7.72
CA TRP A 194 17.92 5.98 8.25
C TRP A 194 18.61 5.43 9.50
N ARG A 195 17.85 4.90 10.46
CA ARG A 195 18.41 4.31 11.69
C ARG A 195 19.37 3.18 11.39
N ILE A 196 19.02 2.28 10.47
CA ILE A 196 19.89 1.18 10.04
C ILE A 196 21.18 1.74 9.40
N ARG A 197 21.08 2.73 8.49
CA ARG A 197 22.26 3.39 7.88
C ARG A 197 23.17 4.01 8.94
N ARG A 198 22.58 4.66 9.94
CA ARG A 198 23.32 5.28 11.04
C ARG A 198 24.07 4.24 11.87
N SER A 199 23.41 3.17 12.29
CA SER A 199 24.05 2.08 13.04
C SER A 199 25.19 1.42 12.26
N TRP A 200 25.09 1.34 10.93
CA TRP A 200 26.20 0.86 10.10
C TRP A 200 27.39 1.81 10.11
N ASN A 201 27.15 3.12 10.00
CA ASN A 201 28.21 4.13 9.98
C ASN A 201 28.93 4.25 11.33
N GLU A 202 28.23 4.05 12.45
CA GLU A 202 28.78 4.07 13.80
C GLU A 202 29.64 2.84 14.13
N ARG A 203 29.70 1.84 13.23
CA ARG A 203 30.59 0.67 13.36
C ARG A 203 32.05 0.98 13.01
N ALA A 204 32.27 1.99 12.15
CA ALA A 204 33.59 2.39 11.68
C ALA A 204 34.32 3.19 12.76
#